data_AF-N9PDX2-F1
#
_entry.id   AF-N9PDX2-F1
#
_cell.length_a   1.000
_cell.length_b   1.000
_cell.length_c   1.000
_cell.angle_alpha   90.00
_cell.angle_beta   90.00
_cell.angle_gamma   90.00
#
_symmetry.space_group_name_H-M   'P 1'
#
loop_
_entity.id
_entity.type
_entity.pdbx_description
1 polymer ?
#
loop_
_entity_poly.entity_id
_entity_poly.type
_entity_poly.pdbx_seq_one_letter_code
_entity_poly.pdbx_strand_id
1 'polypeptide(L)'
;MHVANYKKKITSLNHEINKLEQEEYIANLKQQEFLGKTQRPKLETELRNFESEYELTAKKLDMLLCDIQATYGHITRCHNLINSTPSDTSTNELSLITMRDAELIIEMEEVNHYQQLQEVCENAVIYKSCNADQAIYPRTQLIDRMAMFNEIMPSLFTLTKEQQLMAGNQIFKLLMNRLKTWDKVQQVIDCRIKFTELADTEQISKSDIELIMTNSKNLIEG
;
A
#
# COMPACT_ATOMS: atom_id res chain seq x y z
N MET A 1 -5.36 0.61 7.97
CA MET A 1 -4.75 -0.21 9.05
C MET A 1 -4.31 0.56 10.33
N HIS A 2 -3.58 1.69 10.27
CA HIS A 2 -3.01 2.36 11.47
C HIS A 2 -4.03 2.91 12.47
N VAL A 3 -5.09 3.60 11.99
CA VAL A 3 -6.16 4.18 12.85
C VAL A 3 -6.83 3.10 13.71
N ALA A 4 -7.08 1.92 13.13
CA ALA A 4 -7.70 0.80 13.85
C ALA A 4 -6.77 0.23 14.94
N ASN A 5 -5.45 0.18 14.69
CA ASN A 5 -4.48 -0.29 15.66
C ASN A 5 -4.35 0.67 16.86
N TYR A 6 -4.31 1.99 16.60
CA TYR A 6 -4.32 2.98 17.68
C TYR A 6 -5.59 2.88 18.52
N LYS A 7 -6.76 2.74 17.88
CA LYS A 7 -8.04 2.56 18.59
C LYS A 7 -8.05 1.32 19.49
N LYS A 8 -7.50 0.19 19.02
CA LYS A 8 -7.32 -1.03 19.83
C LYS A 8 -6.42 -0.76 21.03
N LYS A 9 -5.28 -0.09 20.83
CA LYS A 9 -4.32 0.21 21.91
C LYS A 9 -4.91 1.17 22.95
N ILE A 10 -5.60 2.22 22.52
CA ILE A 10 -6.35 3.14 23.40
C ILE A 10 -7.37 2.38 24.24
N THR A 11 -8.12 1.46 23.62
CA THR A 11 -9.11 0.63 24.34
C THR A 11 -8.45 -0.24 25.41
N SER A 12 -7.30 -0.86 25.08
CA SER A 12 -6.52 -1.67 26.03
C SER A 12 -6.01 -0.82 27.21
N LEU A 13 -5.43 0.34 26.94
CA LEU A 13 -4.91 1.25 27.97
C LEU A 13 -6.02 1.76 28.89
N ASN A 14 -7.16 2.15 28.33
CA ASN A 14 -8.33 2.53 29.12
C ASN A 14 -8.80 1.39 30.03
N HIS A 15 -8.79 0.15 29.55
CA HIS A 15 -9.14 -1.01 30.37
C HIS A 15 -8.15 -1.22 31.52
N GLU A 16 -6.84 -1.10 31.27
CA GLU A 16 -5.80 -1.22 32.29
C GLU A 16 -5.88 -0.10 33.34
N ILE A 17 -6.12 1.14 32.91
CA ILE A 17 -6.31 2.29 33.82
C ILE A 17 -7.54 2.07 34.69
N ASN A 18 -8.69 1.69 34.11
CA ASN A 18 -9.91 1.41 34.87
C ASN A 18 -9.70 0.32 35.93
N LYS A 19 -8.89 -0.71 35.62
CA LYS A 19 -8.55 -1.76 36.59
C LYS A 19 -7.73 -1.19 37.76
N LEU A 20 -6.73 -0.35 37.48
CA LEU A 20 -5.94 0.30 38.52
C LEU A 20 -6.79 1.26 39.38
N GLU A 21 -7.75 1.96 38.80
CA GLU A 21 -8.69 2.80 39.55
C GLU A 21 -9.58 1.98 40.50
N GLN A 22 -10.03 0.80 40.07
CA GLN A 22 -10.76 -0.12 40.93
C GLN A 22 -9.89 -0.65 42.08
N GLU A 23 -8.64 -1.00 41.80
CA GLU A 23 -7.69 -1.45 42.81
C GLU A 23 -7.38 -0.35 43.84
N GLU A 24 -7.19 0.89 43.38
CA GLU A 24 -7.01 2.07 44.23
C GLU A 24 -8.24 2.31 45.12
N TYR A 25 -9.44 2.23 44.56
CA TYR A 25 -10.70 2.35 45.31
C TYR A 25 -10.81 1.30 46.42
N ILE A 26 -10.52 0.03 46.11
CA ILE A 26 -10.57 -1.07 47.10
C ILE A 26 -9.51 -0.89 48.18
N ALA A 27 -8.29 -0.48 47.83
CA ALA A 27 -7.22 -0.22 48.79
C ALA A 27 -7.60 0.90 49.76
N ASN A 28 -8.21 1.97 49.24
CA ASN A 28 -8.72 3.08 50.05
C ASN A 28 -9.81 2.63 51.03
N LEU A 29 -10.77 1.80 50.59
CA LEU A 29 -11.80 1.24 51.48
C LEU A 29 -11.21 0.36 52.59
N LYS A 30 -10.14 -0.38 52.30
CA LYS A 30 -9.45 -1.26 53.25
C LYS A 30 -8.40 -0.53 54.10
N GLN A 31 -8.21 0.78 53.91
CA GLN A 31 -7.13 1.58 54.52
C GLN A 31 -5.73 0.99 54.27
N GLN A 32 -5.52 0.43 53.09
CA GLN A 32 -4.25 -0.15 52.64
C GLN A 32 -3.56 0.80 51.66
N GLU A 33 -2.22 0.72 51.60
CA GLU A 33 -1.47 1.50 50.61
C GLU A 33 -1.67 0.93 49.20
N PHE A 34 -2.06 1.78 48.26
CA PHE A 34 -2.13 1.44 46.84
C PHE A 34 -0.73 1.35 46.23
N LEU A 35 -0.35 0.16 45.75
CA LEU A 35 0.98 -0.12 45.18
C LEU A 35 1.15 0.36 43.73
N GLY A 36 0.05 0.64 43.00
CA GLY A 36 0.06 1.03 41.59
C GLY A 36 0.27 2.53 41.31
N LYS A 37 0.58 3.35 42.33
CA LYS A 37 0.68 4.82 42.22
C LYS A 37 1.65 5.31 41.15
N THR A 38 2.71 4.58 40.86
CA THR A 38 3.73 4.95 39.86
C THR A 38 3.40 4.45 38.45
N GLN A 39 2.52 3.44 38.32
CA GLN A 39 2.15 2.83 37.05
C GLN A 39 1.02 3.61 36.37
N ARG A 40 0.03 4.06 37.14
CA ARG A 40 -1.11 4.86 36.65
C ARG A 40 -0.68 6.09 35.82
N PRO A 41 0.16 7.03 36.32
CA PRO A 41 0.52 8.22 35.55
C PRO A 41 1.31 7.91 34.27
N LYS A 42 2.04 6.78 34.23
CA LYS A 42 2.73 6.31 33.01
C LYS A 42 1.72 5.86 31.96
N LEU A 43 0.73 5.05 32.35
CA LEU A 43 -0.32 4.59 31.46
C LEU A 43 -1.20 5.74 30.96
N GLU A 44 -1.55 6.69 31.82
CA GLU A 44 -2.30 7.90 31.42
C GLU A 44 -1.50 8.78 30.43
N THR A 45 -0.18 8.85 30.59
CA THR A 45 0.68 9.56 29.64
C THR A 45 0.77 8.82 28.31
N GLU A 46 0.91 7.50 28.34
CA GLU A 46 0.88 6.65 27.15
C GLU A 46 -0.47 6.78 26.42
N LEU A 47 -1.59 6.78 27.16
CA LEU A 47 -2.94 6.98 26.62
C LEU A 47 -3.05 8.32 25.89
N ARG A 48 -2.68 9.44 26.54
CA ARG A 48 -2.71 10.77 25.92
C ARG A 48 -1.89 10.85 24.63
N ASN A 49 -0.72 10.20 24.61
CA ASN A 49 0.12 10.15 23.42
C ASN A 49 -0.59 9.40 22.28
N PHE A 50 -1.16 8.23 22.57
CA PHE A 50 -1.89 7.44 21.56
C PHE A 50 -3.17 8.12 21.08
N GLU A 51 -3.90 8.81 21.95
CA GLU A 51 -5.06 9.62 21.56
C GLU A 51 -4.66 10.76 20.62
N SER A 52 -3.55 11.45 20.91
CA SER A 52 -3.01 12.50 20.05
C SER A 52 -2.61 11.97 18.67
N GLU A 53 -1.87 10.86 18.62
CA GLU A 53 -1.47 10.19 17.37
C GLU A 53 -2.69 9.70 16.57
N TYR A 54 -3.69 9.15 17.26
CA TYR A 54 -4.96 8.74 16.66
C TYR A 54 -5.66 9.92 16.00
N GLU A 55 -5.81 11.04 16.70
CA GLU A 55 -6.46 12.24 16.15
C GLU A 55 -5.72 12.80 14.94
N LEU A 56 -4.39 12.91 15.02
CA LEU A 56 -3.57 13.39 13.89
C LEU A 56 -3.74 12.50 12.66
N THR A 57 -3.68 11.17 12.87
CA THR A 57 -3.83 10.20 11.79
C THR A 57 -5.25 10.22 11.22
N ALA A 58 -6.28 10.33 12.07
CA ALA A 58 -7.68 10.40 11.67
C ALA A 58 -7.98 11.67 10.87
N LYS A 59 -7.47 12.84 11.30
CA LYS A 59 -7.59 14.10 10.56
C LYS A 59 -6.93 14.03 9.19
N LYS A 60 -5.74 13.42 9.11
CA LYS A 60 -5.06 13.21 7.82
C LYS A 60 -5.86 12.30 6.90
N LEU A 61 -6.44 11.22 7.43
CA LEU A 61 -7.30 10.33 6.66
C LEU A 61 -8.55 11.06 6.14
N ASP A 62 -9.22 11.83 7.00
CA ASP A 62 -10.41 12.61 6.65
C ASP A 62 -10.13 13.60 5.51
N MET A 63 -9.00 14.32 5.59
CA MET A 63 -8.53 15.21 4.52
C MET A 63 -8.36 14.46 3.19
N LEU A 64 -7.70 13.31 3.19
CA LEU A 64 -7.49 12.50 1.98
C LEU A 64 -8.81 11.93 1.43
N LEU A 65 -9.75 11.55 2.31
CA LEU A 65 -11.08 11.09 1.89
C LEU A 65 -11.88 12.21 1.23
N CYS A 66 -11.80 13.44 1.74
CA CYS A 66 -12.40 14.61 1.10
C CYS A 66 -11.83 14.84 -0.30
N ASP A 67 -10.50 14.75 -0.46
CA ASP A 67 -9.85 14.90 -1.76
C ASP A 67 -10.30 13.82 -2.76
N ILE A 68 -10.44 12.57 -2.30
CA ILE A 68 -10.95 11.48 -3.13
C ILE A 68 -12.41 11.73 -3.54
N GLN A 69 -13.27 12.12 -2.60
CA GLN A 69 -14.67 12.44 -2.88
C GLN A 69 -14.80 13.59 -3.89
N ALA A 70 -14.01 14.65 -3.73
CA ALA A 70 -13.98 15.76 -4.67
C ALA A 70 -13.53 15.30 -6.05
N THR A 71 -12.45 14.52 -6.12
CA THR A 71 -11.91 13.96 -7.38
C THR A 71 -12.95 13.09 -8.08
N TYR A 72 -13.60 12.17 -7.36
CA TYR A 72 -14.69 11.34 -7.88
C TYR A 72 -15.83 12.19 -8.45
N GLY A 73 -16.23 13.24 -7.72
CA GLY A 73 -17.25 14.18 -8.18
C GLY A 73 -16.85 14.91 -9.47
N HIS A 74 -15.59 15.31 -9.60
CA HIS A 74 -15.06 15.92 -10.83
C HIS A 74 -15.05 14.94 -12.00
N ILE A 75 -14.54 13.72 -11.79
CA ILE A 75 -14.51 12.68 -12.83
C ILE A 75 -15.94 12.38 -13.33
N THR A 76 -16.88 12.21 -12.40
CA THR A 76 -18.29 11.94 -12.74
C THR A 76 -18.92 13.08 -13.54
N ARG A 77 -18.64 14.34 -13.19
CA ARG A 77 -19.12 15.51 -13.95
C ARG A 77 -18.52 15.56 -15.36
N CYS A 78 -17.22 15.31 -15.50
CA CYS A 78 -16.57 15.22 -16.80
C CYS A 78 -17.19 14.10 -17.65
N HIS A 79 -17.45 12.94 -17.05
CA HIS A 79 -18.10 11.82 -17.73
C HIS A 79 -19.51 12.16 -18.20
N ASN A 80 -20.32 12.79 -17.35
CA ASN A 80 -21.66 13.26 -17.72
C ASN A 80 -21.61 14.28 -18.86
N LEU A 81 -20.64 15.20 -18.84
CA LEU A 81 -20.46 16.19 -19.92
C LEU A 81 -20.15 15.50 -21.25
N ILE A 82 -19.22 14.54 -21.27
CA ILE A 82 -18.87 13.75 -22.47
C ILE A 82 -20.10 13.06 -23.05
N ASN A 83 -20.95 12.46 -22.20
CA ASN A 83 -22.15 11.75 -22.65
C ASN A 83 -23.31 12.68 -23.01
N SER A 84 -23.34 13.91 -22.47
CA SER A 84 -24.40 14.88 -22.71
C SER A 84 -24.23 15.70 -24.00
N THR A 85 -23.05 15.68 -24.62
CA THR A 85 -22.77 16.44 -25.86
C THR A 85 -23.62 15.90 -27.03
N PRO A 86 -24.60 16.66 -27.56
CA PRO A 86 -25.48 16.18 -28.62
C PRO A 86 -24.73 16.04 -29.95
N SER A 87 -25.06 14.99 -30.69
CA SER A 87 -24.51 14.68 -32.01
C SER A 87 -25.13 15.52 -33.13
N ASP A 88 -25.35 16.82 -32.94
CA ASP A 88 -25.87 17.65 -34.03
C ASP A 88 -24.76 17.94 -35.03
N THR A 89 -24.91 17.30 -36.19
CA THR A 89 -23.94 17.23 -37.29
C THR A 89 -23.86 18.53 -38.10
N SER A 90 -24.24 19.67 -37.52
CA SER A 90 -24.35 20.97 -38.19
C SER A 90 -23.25 21.96 -37.80
N THR A 91 -22.51 21.73 -36.72
CA THR A 91 -21.34 22.53 -36.36
C THR A 91 -20.10 21.65 -36.42
N ASN A 92 -19.12 22.11 -37.18
CA ASN A 92 -17.86 21.42 -37.49
C ASN A 92 -16.92 21.39 -36.27
N GLU A 93 -17.44 21.15 -35.07
CA GLU A 93 -16.70 21.10 -33.82
C GLU A 93 -16.18 19.67 -33.63
N LEU A 94 -14.91 19.48 -34.01
CA LEU A 94 -14.17 18.25 -33.75
C LEU A 94 -14.04 18.04 -32.24
N SER A 95 -14.82 17.11 -31.69
CA SER A 95 -14.56 16.58 -30.35
C SER A 95 -13.35 15.65 -30.41
N LEU A 96 -12.29 16.02 -29.67
CA LEU A 96 -11.05 15.24 -29.54
C LEU A 96 -11.23 13.93 -28.73
N ILE A 97 -12.41 13.70 -28.15
CA ILE A 97 -12.74 12.50 -27.38
C ILE A 97 -13.59 11.58 -28.26
N THR A 98 -12.96 10.53 -28.78
CA THR A 98 -13.44 9.77 -29.95
C THR A 98 -14.36 8.59 -29.64
N MET A 99 -14.74 8.36 -28.38
CA MET A 99 -15.57 7.20 -28.02
C MET A 99 -16.94 7.65 -27.53
N ARG A 100 -17.92 7.64 -28.46
CA ARG A 100 -19.34 7.61 -28.10
C ARG A 100 -19.58 6.32 -27.31
N ASP A 101 -20.35 6.40 -26.23
CA ASP A 101 -20.68 5.28 -25.33
C ASP A 101 -19.49 4.68 -24.57
N ALA A 102 -18.43 5.47 -24.30
CA ALA A 102 -17.34 5.02 -23.44
C ALA A 102 -17.86 4.79 -22.01
N GLU A 103 -17.95 3.53 -21.59
CA GLU A 103 -18.29 3.17 -20.22
C GLU A 103 -17.11 3.53 -19.30
N LEU A 104 -17.35 4.42 -18.32
CA LEU A 104 -16.37 4.75 -17.29
C LEU A 104 -16.74 4.04 -15.99
N ILE A 105 -15.92 3.07 -15.60
CA ILE A 105 -16.01 2.40 -14.31
C ILE A 105 -14.93 2.98 -13.40
N ILE A 106 -15.35 3.49 -12.23
CA ILE A 106 -14.44 3.98 -11.21
C ILE A 106 -14.59 3.05 -10.00
N GLU A 107 -13.52 2.32 -9.70
CA GLU A 107 -13.45 1.41 -8.56
C GLU A 107 -12.39 1.89 -7.57
N MET A 108 -12.66 1.66 -6.29
CA MET A 108 -11.75 1.95 -5.21
C MET A 108 -11.63 0.71 -4.35
N GLU A 109 -10.43 0.15 -4.30
CA GLU A 109 -10.14 -1.06 -3.54
C GLU A 109 -9.03 -0.81 -2.53
N GLU A 110 -9.17 -1.39 -1.33
CA GLU A 110 -8.07 -1.44 -0.37
C GLU A 110 -7.13 -2.56 -0.79
N VAL A 111 -5.97 -2.18 -1.32
CA VAL A 111 -4.92 -3.10 -1.75
C VAL A 111 -3.71 -3.02 -0.82
N ASN A 112 -2.85 -4.03 -0.91
CA ASN A 112 -1.60 -4.00 -0.16
C ASN A 112 -0.60 -2.99 -0.74
N HIS A 113 0.39 -2.62 0.06
CA HIS A 113 1.36 -1.61 -0.33
C HIS A 113 2.18 -1.99 -1.57
N TYR A 114 2.59 -3.25 -1.70
CA TYR A 114 3.34 -3.70 -2.87
C TYR A 114 2.51 -3.62 -4.15
N GLN A 115 1.25 -4.07 -4.10
CA GLN A 115 0.30 -4.01 -5.21
C GLN A 115 0.09 -2.57 -5.65
N GLN A 116 -0.15 -1.65 -4.72
CA GLN A 116 -0.28 -0.23 -5.02
C GLN A 116 0.94 0.31 -5.79
N LEU A 117 2.16 0.00 -5.31
CA LEU A 117 3.39 0.45 -5.97
C LEU A 117 3.59 -0.22 -7.34
N GLN A 118 3.26 -1.50 -7.44
CA GLN A 118 3.39 -2.29 -8.66
C GLN A 118 2.44 -1.82 -9.75
N GLU A 119 1.17 -1.57 -9.43
CA GLU A 119 0.18 -1.05 -10.38
C GLU A 119 0.58 0.33 -10.93
N VAL A 120 1.05 1.23 -10.08
CA VAL A 120 1.57 2.54 -10.51
C VAL A 120 2.74 2.37 -11.49
N CYS A 121 3.66 1.45 -11.19
CA CYS A 121 4.83 1.17 -12.03
C CYS A 121 4.47 0.44 -13.34
N GLU A 122 3.44 -0.40 -13.34
CA GLU A 122 2.95 -1.05 -14.55
C GLU A 122 2.26 -0.03 -15.46
N ASN A 123 1.40 0.81 -14.90
CA ASN A 123 0.69 1.87 -15.62
C ASN A 123 1.65 2.90 -16.24
N ALA A 124 2.74 3.24 -15.57
CA ALA A 124 3.74 4.18 -16.11
C ALA A 124 4.49 3.66 -17.36
N VAL A 125 4.48 2.34 -17.61
CA VAL A 125 5.04 1.77 -18.85
C VAL A 125 4.03 1.79 -19.99
N ILE A 126 2.72 1.80 -19.68
CA ILE A 126 1.64 1.76 -20.66
C ILE A 126 1.20 3.18 -21.06
N TYR A 127 1.05 4.06 -20.08
CA TYR A 127 0.46 5.39 -20.24
C TYR A 127 1.49 6.49 -20.01
N LYS A 128 1.72 7.32 -21.04
CA LYS A 128 2.64 8.47 -20.97
C LYS A 128 2.26 9.51 -19.92
N SER A 129 0.98 9.56 -19.54
CA SER A 129 0.47 10.47 -18.50
C SER A 129 0.72 9.98 -17.07
N CYS A 130 1.17 8.74 -16.90
CA CYS A 130 1.44 8.15 -15.59
C CYS A 130 2.91 8.36 -15.19
N ASN A 131 3.14 8.72 -13.93
CA ASN A 131 4.47 8.89 -13.36
C ASN A 131 4.69 7.91 -12.19
N ALA A 132 5.68 7.03 -12.31
CA ALA A 132 6.05 6.06 -11.27
C ALA A 132 7.23 6.50 -10.38
N ASP A 133 7.67 7.75 -10.46
CA ASP A 133 8.88 8.24 -9.84
C ASP A 133 8.98 7.98 -8.34
N GLN A 134 7.86 8.08 -7.64
CA GLN A 134 7.75 7.86 -6.20
C GLN A 134 7.52 6.39 -5.83
N ALA A 135 7.12 5.55 -6.79
CA ALA A 135 6.80 4.15 -6.56
C ALA A 135 7.98 3.20 -6.81
N ILE A 136 8.91 3.58 -7.72
CA ILE A 136 10.01 2.71 -8.15
C ILE A 136 10.91 2.30 -6.98
N TYR A 137 11.46 3.25 -6.23
CA TYR A 137 12.43 2.91 -5.17
C TYR A 137 11.81 2.11 -4.01
N PRO A 138 10.65 2.48 -3.44
CA PRO A 138 10.02 1.67 -2.41
C PRO A 138 9.72 0.24 -2.88
N ARG A 139 9.27 0.09 -4.14
CA ARG A 139 9.02 -1.23 -4.73
C ARG A 139 10.30 -2.04 -4.88
N THR A 140 11.36 -1.44 -5.39
CA THR A 140 12.69 -2.06 -5.52
C THR A 140 13.17 -2.59 -4.16
N GLN A 141 13.04 -1.80 -3.10
CA GLN A 141 13.44 -2.23 -1.75
C GLN A 141 12.66 -3.47 -1.27
N LEU A 142 11.36 -3.54 -1.54
CA LEU A 142 10.55 -4.73 -1.21
C LEU A 142 11.02 -5.97 -1.98
N ILE A 143 11.34 -5.82 -3.27
CA ILE A 143 11.82 -6.92 -4.10
C ILE A 143 13.23 -7.35 -3.68
N ASP A 144 14.15 -6.42 -3.43
CA ASP A 144 15.50 -6.76 -2.96
C ASP A 144 15.46 -7.45 -1.58
N ARG A 145 14.53 -7.05 -0.69
CA ARG A 145 14.30 -7.74 0.58
C ARG A 145 13.81 -9.18 0.36
N MET A 146 12.86 -9.37 -0.56
CA MET A 146 12.39 -10.70 -0.95
C MET A 146 13.53 -11.54 -1.56
N ALA A 147 14.42 -10.94 -2.35
CA ALA A 147 15.57 -11.61 -2.92
C ALA A 147 16.52 -12.11 -1.83
N MET A 148 16.88 -11.25 -0.88
CA MET A 148 17.70 -11.63 0.28
C MET A 148 17.08 -12.76 1.10
N PHE A 149 15.76 -12.70 1.34
CA PHE A 149 15.05 -13.74 2.08
C PHE A 149 15.10 -15.11 1.39
N ASN A 150 15.21 -15.11 0.07
CA ASN A 150 15.37 -16.30 -0.77
C ASN A 150 16.83 -16.61 -1.12
N GLU A 151 17.79 -16.01 -0.39
CA GLU A 151 19.24 -16.21 -0.59
C GLU A 151 19.70 -15.90 -2.02
N ILE A 152 19.08 -14.89 -2.63
CA ILE A 152 19.47 -14.29 -3.91
C ILE A 152 20.16 -12.96 -3.57
N MET A 153 21.26 -12.67 -4.25
CA MET A 153 21.97 -11.41 -4.02
C MET A 153 21.10 -10.22 -4.48
N PRO A 154 20.73 -9.28 -3.59
CA PRO A 154 19.96 -8.11 -3.98
C PRO A 154 20.83 -7.23 -4.87
N SER A 155 20.26 -6.76 -5.98
CA SER A 155 21.00 -5.91 -6.92
C SER A 155 20.13 -4.93 -7.69
N LEU A 156 18.81 -4.93 -7.50
CA LEU A 156 17.93 -4.00 -8.19
C LEU A 156 18.22 -2.56 -7.77
N PHE A 157 18.53 -2.32 -6.49
CA PHE A 157 18.90 -1.00 -5.99
C PHE A 157 20.13 -0.38 -6.69
N THR A 158 20.98 -1.20 -7.30
CA THR A 158 22.17 -0.72 -8.05
C THR A 158 21.86 -0.25 -9.47
N LEU A 159 20.66 -0.58 -9.97
CA LEU A 159 20.25 -0.25 -11.34
C LEU A 159 19.80 1.21 -11.43
N THR A 160 19.79 1.75 -12.65
CA THR A 160 19.14 3.04 -12.92
C THR A 160 17.64 2.96 -12.70
N LYS A 161 16.98 4.10 -12.56
CA LYS A 161 15.54 4.18 -12.32
C LYS A 161 14.70 3.48 -13.40
N GLU A 162 15.06 3.64 -14.67
CA GLU A 162 14.40 2.99 -15.80
C GLU A 162 14.61 1.46 -15.78
N GLN A 163 15.83 1.02 -15.48
CA GLN A 163 16.12 -0.40 -15.32
C GLN A 163 15.37 -1.02 -14.13
N GLN A 164 15.27 -0.32 -13.00
CA GLN A 164 14.46 -0.74 -11.85
C GLN A 164 12.98 -0.84 -12.20
N LEU A 165 12.47 0.09 -13.01
CA LEU A 165 11.09 0.08 -13.49
C LEU A 165 10.81 -1.20 -14.30
N MET A 166 11.66 -1.46 -15.29
CA MET A 166 11.56 -2.63 -16.18
C MET A 166 11.75 -3.95 -15.43
N ALA A 167 12.84 -4.08 -14.66
CA ALA A 167 13.17 -5.28 -13.89
C ALA A 167 12.06 -5.63 -12.89
N GLY A 168 11.57 -4.63 -12.14
CA GLY A 168 10.49 -4.84 -11.17
C GLY A 168 9.20 -5.32 -11.83
N ASN A 169 8.83 -4.77 -13.00
CA ASN A 169 7.67 -5.24 -13.75
C ASN A 169 7.87 -6.67 -14.29
N GLN A 170 9.08 -7.04 -14.73
CA GLN A 170 9.38 -8.41 -15.17
C GLN A 170 9.32 -9.41 -14.02
N ILE A 171 9.86 -9.07 -12.85
CA ILE A 171 9.78 -9.90 -11.65
C ILE A 171 8.32 -10.09 -11.26
N PHE A 172 7.52 -9.02 -11.21
CA PHE A 172 6.09 -9.15 -10.92
C PHE A 172 5.38 -10.08 -11.90
N LYS A 173 5.63 -9.95 -13.21
CA LYS A 173 5.06 -10.83 -14.24
C LYS A 173 5.44 -12.30 -14.01
N LEU A 174 6.69 -12.58 -13.66
CA LEU A 174 7.13 -13.93 -13.30
C LEU A 174 6.37 -14.46 -12.08
N LEU A 175 6.34 -13.68 -10.98
CA LEU A 175 5.66 -14.06 -9.74
C LEU A 175 4.18 -14.32 -9.99
N MET A 176 3.48 -13.40 -10.65
CA MET A 176 2.05 -13.52 -10.92
C MET A 176 1.75 -14.70 -11.86
N ASN A 177 2.59 -14.95 -12.86
CA ASN A 177 2.44 -16.10 -13.75
C ASN A 177 2.59 -17.44 -13.03
N ARG A 178 3.42 -17.52 -11.99
CA ARG A 178 3.65 -18.74 -11.20
C ARG A 178 2.62 -18.92 -10.09
N LEU A 179 2.36 -17.86 -9.33
CA LEU A 179 1.56 -17.87 -8.10
C LEU A 179 0.06 -17.62 -8.33
N LYS A 180 -0.30 -17.11 -9.52
CA LYS A 180 -1.67 -16.89 -10.02
C LYS A 180 -2.56 -15.92 -9.23
N THR A 181 -2.18 -15.54 -8.02
CA THR A 181 -3.00 -14.74 -7.10
C THR A 181 -2.16 -13.68 -6.41
N TRP A 182 -2.74 -12.49 -6.20
CA TRP A 182 -2.10 -11.40 -5.46
C TRP A 182 -1.73 -11.78 -4.03
N ASP A 183 -2.57 -12.55 -3.35
CA ASP A 183 -2.32 -12.98 -1.98
C ASP A 183 -1.02 -13.78 -1.87
N LYS A 184 -0.80 -14.78 -2.76
CA LYS A 184 0.45 -15.54 -2.78
C LYS A 184 1.67 -14.69 -3.16
N VAL A 185 1.53 -13.81 -4.16
CA VAL A 185 2.58 -12.85 -4.53
C VAL A 185 2.96 -12.00 -3.31
N GLN A 186 1.97 -11.53 -2.57
CA GLN A 186 2.20 -10.73 -1.39
C GLN A 186 2.90 -11.53 -0.29
N GLN A 187 2.50 -12.78 -0.03
CA GLN A 187 3.17 -13.60 0.99
C GLN A 187 4.66 -13.79 0.71
N VAL A 188 5.03 -13.94 -0.56
CA VAL A 188 6.43 -14.00 -1.00
C VAL A 188 7.14 -12.65 -0.82
N ILE A 189 6.55 -11.55 -1.31
CA ILE A 189 7.14 -10.20 -1.23
C ILE A 189 7.30 -9.72 0.23
N ASP A 190 6.33 -10.05 1.08
CA ASP A 190 6.34 -9.76 2.52
C ASP A 190 7.33 -10.65 3.28
N CYS A 191 8.04 -11.57 2.59
CA CYS A 191 9.00 -12.51 3.19
C CYS A 191 8.35 -13.44 4.23
N ARG A 192 7.10 -13.86 3.98
CA ARG A 192 6.38 -14.84 4.82
C ARG A 192 6.60 -16.27 4.34
N ILE A 193 6.83 -16.47 3.05
CA ILE A 193 7.05 -17.77 2.40
C ILE A 193 8.29 -17.69 1.52
N LYS A 194 9.17 -18.69 1.63
CA LYS A 194 10.32 -18.87 0.73
C LYS A 194 9.92 -19.59 -0.56
N PHE A 195 10.67 -19.38 -1.63
CA PHE A 195 10.50 -20.11 -2.89
C PHE A 195 10.63 -21.63 -2.72
N THR A 196 11.45 -22.08 -1.77
CA THR A 196 11.64 -23.51 -1.44
C THR A 196 10.42 -24.13 -0.76
N GLU A 197 9.50 -23.32 -0.26
CA GLU A 197 8.27 -23.75 0.44
C GLU A 197 7.05 -23.75 -0.49
N LEU A 198 7.22 -23.30 -1.74
CA LEU A 198 6.17 -23.32 -2.75
C LEU A 198 5.91 -24.74 -3.26
N ALA A 199 4.67 -25.01 -3.68
CA ALA A 199 4.32 -26.27 -4.32
C ALA A 199 5.08 -26.46 -5.64
N ASP A 200 5.24 -27.71 -6.08
CA ASP A 200 5.98 -28.04 -7.31
C ASP A 200 5.45 -27.33 -8.57
N THR A 201 4.13 -27.11 -8.63
CA THR A 201 3.48 -26.39 -9.73
C THR A 201 3.74 -24.89 -9.74
N GLU A 202 4.24 -24.34 -8.63
CA GLU A 202 4.46 -22.91 -8.37
C GLU A 202 5.95 -22.57 -8.23
N GLN A 203 6.85 -23.51 -8.57
CA GLN A 203 8.29 -23.34 -8.39
C GLN A 203 8.82 -22.09 -9.12
N ILE A 204 9.65 -21.35 -8.39
CA ILE A 204 10.37 -20.17 -8.85
C ILE A 204 11.84 -20.44 -8.59
N SER A 205 12.65 -20.51 -9.65
CA SER A 205 14.08 -20.74 -9.48
C SER A 205 14.80 -19.44 -9.14
N LYS A 206 15.86 -19.54 -8.32
CA LYS A 206 16.73 -18.38 -8.03
C LYS A 206 17.30 -17.78 -9.32
N SER A 207 17.67 -18.65 -10.26
CA SER A 207 18.21 -18.25 -11.56
C SER A 207 17.24 -17.43 -12.41
N ASP A 208 15.93 -17.64 -12.30
CA ASP A 208 14.95 -16.83 -13.05
C ASP A 208 15.02 -15.35 -12.62
N ILE A 209 15.13 -15.12 -11.30
CA ILE A 209 15.23 -13.77 -10.73
C ILE A 209 16.58 -13.14 -11.06
N GLU A 210 17.67 -13.89 -10.91
CA GLU A 210 19.03 -13.42 -11.22
C GLU A 210 19.19 -13.05 -12.70
N LEU A 211 18.56 -13.83 -13.59
CA LEU A 211 18.56 -13.55 -15.04
C LEU A 211 17.85 -12.23 -15.34
N ILE A 212 16.70 -11.96 -14.72
CA ILE A 212 15.99 -10.68 -14.90
C ILE A 212 16.85 -9.51 -14.42
N MET A 213 17.47 -9.63 -13.25
CA MET A 213 18.35 -8.60 -12.70
C MET A 213 19.56 -8.33 -13.61
N THR A 214 20.13 -9.38 -14.21
CA THR A 214 21.30 -9.28 -15.09
C THR A 214 20.94 -8.68 -16.44
N ASN A 215 19.88 -9.15 -17.08
CA ASN A 215 19.41 -8.62 -18.36
C ASN A 215 19.05 -7.14 -18.27
N SER A 216 18.51 -6.72 -17.12
CA SER A 216 18.17 -5.32 -16.87
C SER A 216 19.38 -4.40 -16.77
N LYS A 217 20.55 -4.90 -16.35
CA LYS A 217 21.81 -4.13 -16.39
C LYS A 217 22.24 -3.80 -17.82
N ASN A 218 22.06 -4.76 -18.73
CA ASN A 218 22.57 -4.68 -20.10
C ASN A 218 21.67 -3.85 -21.05
N LEU A 219 20.46 -3.48 -20.62
CA LEU A 219 19.44 -2.79 -21.45
C LEU A 219 19.78 -1.33 -21.81
N ILE A 220 20.87 -0.74 -21.29
CA ILE A 220 21.29 0.66 -21.59
C ILE A 220 22.72 0.72 -22.20
N GLU A 221 23.38 -0.42 -22.45
CA GLU A 221 24.65 -0.44 -23.19
C GLU A 221 24.46 -0.52 -24.73
N GLY A 222 23.23 -0.35 -25.24
CA GLY A 222 22.87 -0.39 -26.66
C GLY A 222 22.25 0.89 -27.17
#